data_AF-A0A8T0C8J9-F1
#
_entry.id   AF-A0A8T0C8J9-F1
#
_cell.length_a   1.000
_cell.length_b   1.000
_cell.length_c   1.000
_cell.angle_alpha   90.00
_cell.angle_beta   90.00
_cell.angle_gamma   90.00
#
_symmetry.space_group_name_H-M   'P 1'
#
loop_
_entity.id
_entity.type
_entity.pdbx_description
1 polymer ?
#
loop_
_entity_poly.entity_id
_entity_poly.type
_entity_poly.pdbx_seq_one_letter_code
_entity_poly.pdbx_strand_id
1 'polypeptide(L)'
;MATNQSTDLALADGQSVPGAGADADTQQEQKSGYFSALSGVDMLRQITLVIALAICLAIAIFIIIWARQPDMRPLGQYPTEELVQTLDFLDAQKIEYDLDGNTIMVAESDYQDIKLRMARDGFSQAPSSGTDILMQDMGFGVSQRLERERLKHSREQQLARTIEELQDINRAKVLLAIPKENVFARREKQPSATVVLTLKRGRTLDSEEVDSIVDIVASAVQGLTPARVTVTDQNGRLLNSGSQDSLAARSRKEYEIERKREQEYLEKIDSIMIPVVGLGKYTAQVDLTMDFSAVEETQKRFNPDLPAVRSETTFEENNVGGLAVGIPGALTNQPPVNSNIPEVAGQGNGSGTTPSRVHKEATRNYELDYFGDRTGYLSGNRYLHHYLGTSAGYASIRSIPY
;
A
#
# COMPACT_ATOMS: atom_id res chain seq x y z
N MET A 1 53.52 -28.46 -49.94
CA MET A 1 53.58 -27.26 -50.82
C MET A 1 54.82 -26.47 -50.41
N ALA A 2 55.48 -25.79 -51.35
CA ALA A 2 56.86 -25.31 -51.14
C ALA A 2 56.95 -23.90 -50.54
N THR A 3 57.97 -23.69 -49.71
CA THR A 3 58.49 -22.38 -49.28
C THR A 3 59.69 -22.00 -50.15
N ASN A 4 59.78 -20.75 -50.61
CA ASN A 4 60.97 -20.07 -51.18
C ASN A 4 60.55 -18.67 -51.71
N GLN A 5 61.41 -17.64 -51.84
CA GLN A 5 62.73 -17.36 -51.23
C GLN A 5 63.07 -15.85 -51.36
N SER A 6 64.31 -15.48 -51.00
CA SER A 6 65.05 -14.23 -51.25
C SER A 6 64.77 -13.55 -52.61
N THR A 7 64.73 -12.22 -52.73
CA THR A 7 65.78 -11.20 -52.52
C THR A 7 66.88 -11.19 -53.60
N ASP A 8 67.15 -9.97 -54.11
CA ASP A 8 68.42 -9.43 -54.62
C ASP A 8 68.74 -9.32 -56.14
N LEU A 9 69.52 -8.26 -56.40
CA LEU A 9 70.59 -8.05 -57.39
C LEU A 9 70.34 -7.70 -58.89
N ALA A 10 71.16 -6.71 -59.31
CA ALA A 10 71.90 -6.60 -60.58
C ALA A 10 71.41 -5.66 -61.72
N LEU A 11 72.12 -4.51 -61.81
CA LEU A 11 72.75 -3.87 -62.98
C LEU A 11 72.09 -3.91 -64.38
N ALA A 12 71.95 -2.72 -64.96
CA ALA A 12 72.41 -2.41 -66.32
C ALA A 12 72.88 -0.94 -66.39
N ASP A 13 73.87 -0.63 -67.24
CA ASP A 13 74.52 0.69 -67.38
C ASP A 13 74.76 1.06 -68.85
N GLY A 14 74.94 2.35 -69.14
CA GLY A 14 75.43 2.89 -70.41
C GLY A 14 74.37 3.26 -71.46
N GLN A 15 74.67 4.12 -72.45
CA GLN A 15 75.85 4.99 -72.62
C GLN A 15 75.62 6.03 -73.76
N SER A 16 76.28 7.19 -73.72
CA SER A 16 77.07 7.77 -74.85
C SER A 16 77.55 9.21 -74.57
N VAL A 17 78.82 9.53 -74.93
CA VAL A 17 79.52 10.82 -74.68
C VAL A 17 80.59 11.03 -75.77
N PRO A 18 80.57 12.15 -76.53
CA PRO A 18 81.63 13.18 -76.41
C PRO A 18 81.15 14.63 -76.69
N GLY A 19 81.93 15.70 -76.47
CA GLY A 19 83.22 15.80 -75.77
C GLY A 19 84.08 17.02 -76.18
N ALA A 20 85.28 17.11 -75.57
CA ALA A 20 86.41 18.04 -75.83
C ALA A 20 86.23 19.56 -75.56
N GLY A 21 87.21 20.28 -74.99
CA GLY A 21 88.48 19.85 -74.37
C GLY A 21 89.47 21.01 -74.06
N ALA A 22 90.53 20.72 -73.28
CA ALA A 22 91.72 21.56 -72.94
C ALA A 22 91.50 22.85 -72.11
N ASP A 23 92.43 23.33 -71.25
CA ASP A 23 93.63 22.75 -70.58
C ASP A 23 94.08 23.67 -69.41
N ALA A 24 94.73 23.12 -68.36
CA ALA A 24 95.64 23.74 -67.33
C ALA A 24 95.25 25.08 -66.62
N ASP A 25 95.53 25.38 -65.34
CA ASP A 25 95.92 24.67 -64.09
C ASP A 25 95.38 25.56 -62.90
N THR A 26 95.80 25.73 -61.63
CA THR A 26 96.97 25.41 -60.77
C THR A 26 96.51 25.28 -59.30
N GLN A 27 97.35 24.73 -58.41
CA GLN A 27 97.08 24.54 -56.97
C GLN A 27 97.13 25.84 -56.13
N GLN A 28 96.30 25.96 -55.07
CA GLN A 28 96.73 25.88 -53.66
C GLN A 28 95.57 26.01 -52.64
N GLU A 29 95.82 25.61 -51.38
CA GLU A 29 94.86 25.58 -50.28
C GLU A 29 94.69 26.94 -49.58
N GLN A 30 93.53 27.16 -48.92
CA GLN A 30 93.52 27.79 -47.59
C GLN A 30 92.26 27.53 -46.77
N LYS A 31 92.43 27.12 -45.50
CA LYS A 31 91.38 27.19 -44.47
C LYS A 31 91.40 28.57 -43.81
N SER A 32 90.23 29.16 -43.65
CA SER A 32 89.94 30.20 -42.66
C SER A 32 88.54 29.93 -42.07
N GLY A 33 88.19 30.40 -40.87
CA GLY A 33 88.99 31.22 -39.93
C GLY A 33 88.11 32.10 -39.03
N TYR A 34 86.87 31.68 -38.76
CA TYR A 34 85.79 32.50 -38.19
C TYR A 34 85.94 32.82 -36.68
N PHE A 35 87.15 33.06 -36.19
CA PHE A 35 87.42 33.56 -34.84
C PHE A 35 88.67 34.48 -34.81
N SER A 36 88.54 35.69 -35.36
CA SER A 36 89.39 36.84 -35.00
C SER A 36 88.77 38.16 -35.45
N ALA A 37 87.85 38.68 -34.64
CA ALA A 37 87.39 40.07 -34.72
C ALA A 37 87.06 40.61 -33.32
N LEU A 38 87.92 41.51 -32.83
CA LEU A 38 87.69 42.47 -31.74
C LEU A 38 87.44 41.91 -30.33
N SER A 39 88.54 41.71 -29.61
CA SER A 39 88.60 41.48 -28.16
C SER A 39 88.23 42.76 -27.36
N GLY A 40 86.95 42.92 -27.06
CA GLY A 40 86.46 44.05 -26.26
C GLY A 40 85.00 43.93 -25.78
N VAL A 41 84.46 42.71 -25.74
CA VAL A 41 83.00 42.46 -25.62
C VAL A 41 82.66 41.38 -24.58
N ASP A 42 83.64 40.89 -23.81
CA ASP A 42 83.46 39.68 -22.98
C ASP A 42 82.35 39.82 -21.93
N MET A 43 82.22 40.98 -21.28
CA MET A 43 81.12 41.22 -20.33
C MET A 43 79.75 41.24 -21.02
N LEU A 44 79.63 41.83 -22.21
CA LEU A 44 78.39 41.87 -22.98
C LEU A 44 78.00 40.47 -23.50
N ARG A 45 78.98 39.69 -23.96
CA ARG A 45 78.82 38.29 -24.38
C ARG A 45 78.44 37.37 -23.23
N GLN A 46 78.98 37.61 -22.03
CA GLN A 46 78.63 36.85 -20.84
C GLN A 46 77.21 37.19 -20.34
N ILE A 47 76.82 38.47 -20.38
CA ILE A 47 75.45 38.91 -20.05
C ILE A 47 74.42 38.30 -21.01
N THR A 48 74.65 38.32 -22.33
CA THR A 48 73.68 37.72 -23.28
C THR A 48 73.55 36.21 -23.13
N LEU A 49 74.63 35.50 -22.77
CA LEU A 49 74.58 34.06 -22.50
C LEU A 49 73.77 33.75 -21.23
N VAL A 50 73.96 34.51 -20.15
CA VAL A 50 73.17 34.38 -18.92
C VAL A 50 71.69 34.70 -19.15
N ILE A 51 71.37 35.74 -19.92
CA ILE A 51 69.99 36.09 -20.28
C ILE A 51 69.35 34.98 -21.14
N ALA A 52 70.06 34.45 -22.13
CA ALA A 52 69.56 33.35 -22.96
C ALA A 52 69.28 32.08 -22.14
N LEU A 53 70.14 31.74 -21.18
CA LEU A 53 69.94 30.62 -20.27
C LEU A 53 68.73 30.86 -19.34
N ALA A 54 68.57 32.07 -18.79
CA ALA A 54 67.43 32.42 -17.95
C ALA A 54 66.09 32.36 -18.72
N ILE A 55 66.06 32.84 -19.96
CA ILE A 55 64.88 32.75 -20.85
C ILE A 55 64.57 31.28 -21.16
N CYS A 56 65.57 30.46 -21.47
CA CYS A 56 65.40 29.03 -21.73
C CYS A 56 64.83 28.30 -20.49
N LEU A 57 65.33 28.62 -19.29
CA LEU A 57 64.83 28.07 -18.04
C LEU A 57 63.37 28.49 -17.77
N ALA A 58 63.03 29.76 -18.02
CA ALA A 58 61.67 30.28 -17.86
C ALA A 58 60.68 29.61 -18.83
N ILE A 59 61.08 29.39 -20.09
CA ILE A 59 60.29 28.66 -21.09
C ILE A 59 60.09 27.20 -20.65
N ALA A 60 61.14 26.53 -20.16
CA ALA A 60 61.03 25.16 -19.66
C ALA A 60 60.06 25.05 -18.46
N ILE A 61 60.12 25.99 -17.51
CA ILE A 61 59.18 26.05 -16.38
C ILE A 61 57.75 26.33 -16.86
N PHE A 62 57.56 27.25 -17.81
CA PHE A 62 56.24 27.56 -18.39
C PHE A 62 55.62 26.32 -19.08
N ILE A 63 56.40 25.58 -19.87
CA ILE A 63 55.96 24.33 -20.51
C ILE A 63 55.59 23.29 -19.45
N ILE A 64 56.36 23.15 -18.36
CA ILE A 64 56.07 22.21 -17.26
C ILE A 64 54.77 22.59 -16.50
N ILE A 65 54.46 23.88 -16.37
CA ILE A 65 53.20 24.34 -15.75
C ILE A 65 52.02 24.09 -16.69
N TRP A 66 52.17 24.37 -17.98
CA TRP A 66 51.11 24.16 -18.97
C TRP A 66 50.79 22.67 -19.18
N ALA A 67 51.82 21.82 -19.26
CA ALA A 67 51.69 20.36 -19.38
C ALA A 67 51.26 19.65 -18.07
N ARG A 68 50.76 20.39 -17.08
CA ARG A 68 50.22 19.86 -15.80
C ARG A 68 48.72 20.07 -15.63
N GLN A 69 48.02 20.66 -16.60
CA GLN A 69 46.56 20.68 -16.57
C GLN A 69 46.03 19.25 -16.78
N PRO A 70 45.30 18.66 -15.82
CA PRO A 70 44.75 17.32 -15.97
C PRO A 70 43.53 17.33 -16.88
N ASP A 71 43.42 16.34 -17.77
CA ASP A 71 42.26 16.19 -18.66
C ASP A 71 40.98 15.98 -17.84
N MET A 72 40.00 16.87 -18.04
CA MET A 72 38.72 16.86 -17.33
C MET A 72 37.70 15.98 -18.05
N ARG A 73 37.09 15.06 -17.31
CA ARG A 73 36.13 14.08 -17.82
C ARG A 73 34.79 14.18 -17.05
N PRO A 74 33.63 14.19 -17.74
CA PRO A 74 32.33 14.22 -17.07
C PRO A 74 32.11 12.94 -16.25
N LEU A 75 31.84 13.11 -14.95
CA LEU A 75 31.50 12.04 -14.03
C LEU A 75 30.06 11.55 -14.29
N GLY A 76 29.14 12.51 -14.45
CA GLY A 76 27.72 12.32 -14.76
C GLY A 76 26.97 13.65 -14.82
N GLN A 77 25.70 13.59 -15.24
CA GLN A 77 24.73 14.65 -15.05
C GLN A 77 23.78 14.27 -13.92
N TYR A 78 23.56 15.18 -12.98
CA TYR A 78 22.84 14.90 -11.74
C TYR A 78 21.64 15.85 -11.57
N PRO A 79 20.44 15.34 -11.19
CA PRO A 79 19.35 16.20 -10.73
C PRO A 79 19.76 16.91 -9.42
N THR A 80 19.20 18.08 -9.15
CA THR A 80 19.65 18.98 -8.07
C THR A 80 19.79 18.33 -6.69
N GLU A 81 18.91 17.37 -6.36
CA GLU A 81 18.91 16.64 -5.08
C GLU A 81 20.06 15.61 -4.97
N GLU A 82 20.44 14.97 -6.09
CA GLU A 82 21.63 14.10 -6.15
C GLU A 82 22.91 14.94 -6.27
N LEU A 83 22.85 16.07 -6.97
CA LEU A 83 23.99 16.96 -7.21
C LEU A 83 24.60 17.45 -5.90
N VAL A 84 23.78 17.97 -4.97
CA VAL A 84 24.26 18.46 -3.67
C VAL A 84 24.96 17.35 -2.87
N GLN A 85 24.33 16.17 -2.76
CA GLN A 85 24.91 15.04 -2.03
C GLN A 85 26.22 14.52 -2.68
N THR A 86 26.32 14.62 -4.01
CA THR A 86 27.51 14.24 -4.78
C THR A 86 28.64 15.24 -4.56
N LEU A 87 28.33 16.54 -4.50
CA LEU A 87 29.30 17.60 -4.18
C LEU A 87 29.79 17.48 -2.73
N ASP A 88 28.90 17.30 -1.75
CA ASP A 88 29.24 17.05 -0.34
C ASP A 88 30.23 15.88 -0.18
N PHE A 89 30.04 14.81 -0.96
CA PHE A 89 30.96 13.65 -1.00
C PHE A 89 32.33 14.00 -1.59
N LEU A 90 32.38 14.75 -2.70
CA LEU A 90 33.63 15.15 -3.35
C LEU A 90 34.44 16.11 -2.45
N ASP A 91 33.79 17.07 -1.81
CA ASP A 91 34.38 17.99 -0.82
C ASP A 91 34.91 17.23 0.40
N ALA A 92 34.14 16.29 0.95
CA ALA A 92 34.57 15.48 2.10
C ALA A 92 35.79 14.61 1.79
N GLN A 93 35.91 14.13 0.54
CA GLN A 93 37.06 13.38 0.04
C GLN A 93 38.22 14.28 -0.45
N LYS A 94 38.01 15.60 -0.56
CA LYS A 94 38.94 16.60 -1.13
C LYS A 94 39.36 16.28 -2.55
N ILE A 95 38.40 15.86 -3.38
CA ILE A 95 38.59 15.61 -4.80
C ILE A 95 38.44 16.94 -5.55
N GLU A 96 39.36 17.25 -6.46
CA GLU A 96 39.26 18.43 -7.32
C GLU A 96 38.25 18.16 -8.45
N TYR A 97 37.26 19.06 -8.60
CA TYR A 97 36.19 18.95 -9.58
C TYR A 97 35.85 20.32 -10.18
N ASP A 98 35.24 20.32 -11.37
CA ASP A 98 34.66 21.51 -12.02
C ASP A 98 33.18 21.27 -12.31
N LEU A 99 32.37 22.32 -12.41
CA LEU A 99 30.91 22.26 -12.44
C LEU A 99 30.32 23.01 -13.64
N ASP A 100 30.04 22.28 -14.71
CA ASP A 100 29.33 22.80 -15.88
C ASP A 100 27.80 22.58 -15.69
N GLY A 101 27.20 23.49 -14.92
CA GLY A 101 25.76 23.51 -14.60
C GLY A 101 25.34 22.33 -13.73
N ASN A 102 24.79 21.28 -14.35
CA ASN A 102 24.40 20.02 -13.70
C ASN A 102 25.38 18.86 -14.02
N THR A 103 26.47 19.13 -14.76
CA THR A 103 27.52 18.16 -15.09
C THR A 103 28.70 18.36 -14.15
N ILE A 104 29.06 17.34 -13.37
CA ILE A 104 30.29 17.34 -12.59
C ILE A 104 31.43 16.79 -13.47
N MET A 105 32.52 17.55 -13.58
CA MET A 105 33.75 17.20 -14.29
C MET A 105 34.84 16.86 -13.26
N VAL A 106 35.62 15.81 -13.51
CA VAL A 106 36.72 15.37 -12.63
C VAL A 106 37.94 14.96 -13.46
N ALA A 107 39.13 14.93 -12.86
CA ALA A 107 40.34 14.46 -13.55
C ALA A 107 40.18 13.01 -14.07
N GLU A 108 40.58 12.75 -15.33
CA GLU A 108 40.43 11.42 -15.93
C GLU A 108 41.23 10.33 -15.19
N SER A 109 42.36 10.68 -14.59
CA SER A 109 43.13 9.79 -13.70
C SER A 109 42.31 9.23 -12.54
N ASP A 110 41.40 10.04 -12.02
CA ASP A 110 40.70 9.79 -10.77
C ASP A 110 39.28 9.25 -11.03
N TYR A 111 38.73 9.48 -12.22
CA TYR A 111 37.36 9.08 -12.64
C TYR A 111 36.95 7.67 -12.17
N GLN A 112 37.81 6.66 -12.36
CA GLN A 112 37.49 5.28 -11.97
C GLN A 112 37.48 5.08 -10.45
N ASP A 113 38.41 5.73 -9.75
CA ASP A 113 38.58 5.63 -8.31
C ASP A 113 37.46 6.37 -7.58
N ILE A 114 37.11 7.57 -8.05
CA ILE A 114 35.95 8.36 -7.63
C ILE A 114 34.67 7.53 -7.79
N LYS A 115 34.44 6.96 -8.99
CA LYS A 115 33.26 6.15 -9.28
C LYS A 115 33.17 4.89 -8.42
N LEU A 116 34.30 4.27 -8.07
CA LEU A 116 34.35 3.12 -7.17
C LEU A 116 34.03 3.50 -5.72
N ARG A 117 34.57 4.61 -5.22
CA ARG A 117 34.26 5.12 -3.86
C ARG A 117 32.80 5.57 -3.76
N MET A 118 32.32 6.31 -4.76
CA MET A 118 30.94 6.76 -4.91
C MET A 118 29.95 5.57 -4.89
N ALA A 119 30.26 4.49 -5.62
CA ALA A 119 29.45 3.26 -5.58
C ALA A 119 29.51 2.52 -4.24
N ARG A 120 30.60 2.62 -3.47
CA ARG A 120 30.71 2.01 -2.13
C ARG A 120 29.88 2.74 -1.08
N ASP A 121 29.78 4.06 -1.18
CA ASP A 121 29.02 4.89 -0.24
C ASP A 121 27.52 4.98 -0.61
N GLY A 122 27.11 4.26 -1.67
CA GLY A 122 25.70 4.09 -2.06
C GLY A 122 25.24 5.02 -3.19
N PHE A 123 26.08 5.96 -3.62
CA PHE A 123 25.83 6.90 -4.73
C PHE A 123 25.94 6.24 -6.13
N SER A 124 25.52 4.98 -6.27
CA SER A 124 25.46 4.32 -7.57
C SER A 124 24.18 4.72 -8.31
N GLN A 125 24.30 5.49 -9.39
CA GLN A 125 23.26 5.54 -10.43
C GLN A 125 23.18 4.18 -11.14
N ALA A 126 22.58 3.21 -10.47
CA ALA A 126 21.94 2.08 -11.15
C ALA A 126 20.65 2.64 -11.77
N PRO A 127 20.56 2.77 -13.11
CA PRO A 127 19.38 3.34 -13.73
C PRO A 127 18.15 2.49 -13.41
N SER A 128 16.98 3.12 -13.27
CA SER A 128 15.67 2.45 -13.11
C SER A 128 15.19 1.80 -14.42
N SER A 129 16.10 1.16 -15.15
CA SER A 129 16.01 0.79 -16.57
C SER A 129 15.02 -0.32 -16.91
N GLY A 130 14.20 -0.77 -15.94
CA GLY A 130 13.15 -1.77 -16.15
C GLY A 130 11.82 -1.18 -16.66
N THR A 131 11.55 0.10 -16.43
CA THR A 131 10.21 0.70 -16.64
C THR A 131 10.14 1.75 -17.74
N ASP A 132 11.20 2.50 -18.01
CA ASP A 132 11.18 3.52 -19.08
C ASP A 132 10.97 2.91 -20.48
N ILE A 133 11.47 1.68 -20.71
CA ILE A 133 11.20 0.92 -21.94
C ILE A 133 9.69 0.67 -22.14
N LEU A 134 8.92 0.56 -21.05
CA LEU A 134 7.46 0.47 -21.11
C LEU A 134 6.79 1.83 -21.38
N MET A 135 7.44 2.95 -21.05
CA MET A 135 6.91 4.31 -21.19
C MET A 135 7.32 4.98 -22.53
N GLN A 136 8.40 4.52 -23.15
CA GLN A 136 8.86 4.92 -24.49
C GLN A 136 7.72 4.85 -25.53
N ASP A 137 7.53 5.90 -26.35
CA ASP A 137 6.47 5.89 -27.34
C ASP A 137 6.81 4.99 -28.53
N MET A 138 6.07 3.89 -28.68
CA MET A 138 6.34 2.83 -29.68
C MET A 138 5.40 2.90 -30.90
N GLY A 139 4.97 4.12 -31.26
CA GLY A 139 4.33 4.43 -32.53
C GLY A 139 2.99 3.72 -32.78
N PHE A 140 2.63 3.58 -34.06
CA PHE A 140 1.36 2.97 -34.47
C PHE A 140 1.38 1.45 -34.24
N GLY A 141 0.48 0.96 -33.38
CA GLY A 141 0.31 -0.47 -33.10
C GLY A 141 0.28 -0.88 -31.63
N VAL A 142 0.21 0.08 -30.68
CA VAL A 142 0.16 -0.23 -29.25
C VAL A 142 -0.94 -1.22 -28.88
N SER A 143 -0.57 -2.28 -28.16
CA SER A 143 -1.52 -3.31 -27.72
C SER A 143 -2.34 -2.82 -26.52
N GLN A 144 -3.64 -3.13 -26.50
CA GLN A 144 -4.52 -3.01 -25.32
C GLN A 144 -3.98 -3.74 -24.07
N ARG A 145 -2.96 -4.59 -24.19
CA ARG A 145 -2.22 -5.14 -23.05
C ARG A 145 -1.22 -4.13 -22.49
N LEU A 146 -0.39 -3.54 -23.34
CA LEU A 146 0.64 -2.56 -22.96
C LEU A 146 0.00 -1.32 -22.32
N GLU A 147 -1.09 -0.81 -22.89
CA GLU A 147 -1.87 0.31 -22.35
C GLU A 147 -2.35 0.06 -20.92
N ARG A 148 -2.85 -1.15 -20.61
CA ARG A 148 -3.30 -1.49 -19.26
C ARG A 148 -2.14 -1.64 -18.27
N GLU A 149 -1.00 -2.21 -18.67
CA GLU A 149 0.18 -2.26 -17.80
C GLU A 149 0.77 -0.84 -17.57
N ARG A 150 0.72 0.06 -18.57
CA ARG A 150 1.05 1.49 -18.42
C ARG A 150 0.13 2.18 -17.41
N LEU A 151 -1.19 2.03 -17.55
CA LEU A 151 -2.18 2.62 -16.63
C LEU A 151 -2.05 2.07 -15.21
N LYS A 152 -1.81 0.76 -15.07
CA LYS A 152 -1.48 0.10 -13.80
C LYS A 152 -0.24 0.70 -13.16
N HIS A 153 0.85 0.85 -13.93
CA HIS A 153 2.11 1.38 -13.43
C HIS A 153 2.01 2.86 -13.03
N SER A 154 1.28 3.67 -13.80
CA SER A 154 0.98 5.06 -13.45
C SER A 154 0.22 5.17 -12.12
N ARG A 155 -0.75 4.29 -11.86
CA ARG A 155 -1.45 4.21 -10.56
C ARG A 155 -0.53 3.78 -9.42
N GLU A 156 0.37 2.83 -9.66
CA GLU A 156 1.40 2.42 -8.68
C GLU A 156 2.34 3.57 -8.32
N GLN A 157 2.81 4.33 -9.32
CA GLN A 157 3.65 5.51 -9.11
C GLN A 157 2.91 6.66 -8.41
N GLN A 158 1.66 6.92 -8.78
CA GLN A 158 0.85 7.96 -8.15
C GLN A 158 0.57 7.63 -6.68
N LEU A 159 0.19 6.38 -6.38
CA LEU A 159 -0.03 5.94 -4.99
C LEU A 159 1.26 5.95 -4.17
N ALA A 160 2.41 5.60 -4.74
CA ALA A 160 3.69 5.75 -4.06
C ALA A 160 3.93 7.21 -3.65
N ARG A 161 3.79 8.17 -4.58
CA ARG A 161 3.98 9.60 -4.30
C ARG A 161 3.04 10.14 -3.23
N THR A 162 1.75 9.82 -3.30
CA THR A 162 0.76 10.25 -2.29
C THR A 162 1.02 9.65 -0.90
N ILE A 163 1.68 8.49 -0.81
CA ILE A 163 2.14 7.92 0.46
C ILE A 163 3.46 8.57 0.92
N GLU A 164 4.33 8.98 0.00
CA GLU A 164 5.58 9.71 0.27
C GLU A 164 5.35 11.15 0.78
N GLU A 165 4.17 11.73 0.53
CA GLU A 165 3.71 12.99 1.11
C GLU A 165 3.46 12.92 2.65
N LEU A 166 3.39 11.72 3.24
CA LEU A 166 3.18 11.53 4.69
C LEU A 166 4.45 11.78 5.52
N GLN A 167 4.29 12.41 6.69
CA GLN A 167 5.40 13.01 7.43
C GLN A 167 6.53 12.04 7.82
N ASP A 168 6.22 10.79 8.18
CA ASP A 168 7.21 9.81 8.67
C ASP A 168 7.76 8.87 7.59
N ILE A 169 7.26 8.97 6.37
CA ILE A 169 7.67 8.16 5.22
C ILE A 169 8.76 8.89 4.44
N ASN A 170 9.78 8.14 4.02
CA ASN A 170 10.89 8.60 3.17
C ASN A 170 10.70 8.12 1.72
N ARG A 171 10.25 6.87 1.56
CA ARG A 171 9.95 6.27 0.25
C ARG A 171 8.82 5.26 0.37
N ALA A 172 8.00 5.12 -0.67
CA ALA A 172 6.97 4.10 -0.76
C ALA A 172 7.11 3.30 -2.07
N LYS A 173 6.70 2.03 -2.03
CA LYS A 173 6.58 1.19 -3.23
C LYS A 173 5.27 0.41 -3.19
N VAL A 174 4.35 0.81 -4.05
CA VAL A 174 3.05 0.15 -4.21
C VAL A 174 3.12 -0.84 -5.36
N LEU A 175 2.62 -2.06 -5.14
CA LEU A 175 2.47 -3.10 -6.14
C LEU A 175 1.00 -3.52 -6.18
N LEU A 176 0.35 -3.30 -7.32
CA LEU A 176 -1.06 -3.63 -7.53
C LEU A 176 -1.19 -4.96 -8.28
N ALA A 177 -2.05 -5.84 -7.77
CA ALA A 177 -2.44 -7.09 -8.41
C ALA A 177 -3.89 -6.99 -8.91
N ILE A 178 -4.10 -6.22 -9.98
CA ILE A 178 -5.40 -6.05 -10.62
C ILE A 178 -5.66 -7.24 -11.57
N PRO A 179 -6.69 -8.07 -11.34
CA PRO A 179 -7.03 -9.16 -12.23
C PRO A 179 -7.68 -8.63 -13.52
N LYS A 180 -7.66 -9.46 -14.57
CA LYS A 180 -8.30 -9.13 -15.84
C LYS A 180 -9.79 -9.41 -15.75
N GLU A 181 -10.59 -8.39 -16.05
CA GLU A 181 -12.03 -8.52 -16.29
C GLU A 181 -12.31 -9.67 -17.27
N ASN A 182 -13.31 -10.49 -16.93
CA ASN A 182 -13.74 -11.61 -17.76
C ASN A 182 -15.25 -11.80 -17.58
N VAL A 183 -16.02 -11.34 -18.58
CA VAL A 183 -17.49 -11.42 -18.59
C VAL A 183 -18.06 -12.85 -18.57
N PHE A 184 -17.22 -13.88 -18.75
CA PHE A 184 -17.59 -15.29 -18.66
C PHE A 184 -17.23 -15.95 -17.31
N ALA A 185 -16.60 -15.22 -16.38
CA ALA A 185 -16.20 -15.75 -15.08
C ALA A 185 -17.39 -15.77 -14.10
N ARG A 186 -17.79 -16.96 -13.63
CA ARG A 186 -18.85 -17.14 -12.60
C ARG A 186 -18.52 -16.54 -11.22
N ARG A 187 -17.27 -16.17 -10.99
CA ARG A 187 -16.78 -15.43 -9.81
C ARG A 187 -15.71 -14.48 -10.28
N GLU A 188 -15.91 -13.19 -10.01
CA GLU A 188 -14.89 -12.17 -10.21
C GLU A 188 -13.73 -12.39 -9.22
N LYS A 189 -12.50 -12.09 -9.65
CA LYS A 189 -11.35 -12.06 -8.75
C LYS A 189 -11.24 -10.65 -8.17
N GLN A 190 -11.13 -10.54 -6.85
CA GLN A 190 -10.86 -9.26 -6.21
C GLN A 190 -9.37 -8.89 -6.37
N PRO A 191 -9.04 -7.61 -6.67
CA PRO A 191 -7.67 -7.13 -6.64
C PRO A 191 -7.05 -7.25 -5.25
N SER A 192 -5.73 -7.13 -5.17
CA SER A 192 -4.97 -6.99 -3.92
C SER A 192 -3.81 -6.01 -4.13
N ALA A 193 -3.28 -5.45 -3.05
CA ALA A 193 -2.14 -4.54 -3.09
C ALA A 193 -1.08 -4.94 -2.06
N THR A 194 0.18 -4.64 -2.37
CA THR A 194 1.30 -4.74 -1.42
C THR A 194 2.04 -3.42 -1.40
N VAL A 195 2.19 -2.85 -0.22
CA VAL A 195 2.88 -1.59 0.04
C VAL A 195 4.14 -1.90 0.84
N VAL A 196 5.30 -1.54 0.31
CA VAL A 196 6.57 -1.56 1.04
C VAL A 196 6.96 -0.13 1.34
N LEU A 197 7.19 0.16 2.62
CA LEU A 197 7.52 1.49 3.13
C LEU A 197 8.99 1.57 3.53
N THR A 198 9.60 2.72 3.26
CA THR A 198 10.87 3.14 3.83
C THR A 198 10.60 4.34 4.72
N LEU A 199 10.77 4.19 6.04
CA LEU A 199 10.53 5.24 7.03
C LEU A 199 11.73 6.17 7.17
N LYS A 200 11.51 7.35 7.75
CA LYS A 200 12.57 8.28 8.15
C LYS A 200 13.33 7.73 9.35
N ARG A 201 14.64 8.02 9.44
CA ARG A 201 15.54 7.47 10.47
C ARG A 201 15.00 7.71 11.88
N GLY A 202 14.82 6.63 12.65
CA GLY A 202 14.34 6.69 14.03
C GLY A 202 12.83 6.91 14.20
N ARG A 203 12.05 6.89 13.11
CA ARG A 203 10.58 6.98 13.14
C ARG A 203 9.95 5.59 13.01
N THR A 204 8.73 5.44 13.51
CA THR A 204 7.94 4.20 13.47
C THR A 204 6.48 4.58 13.31
N LEU A 205 5.80 4.04 12.29
CA LEU A 205 4.38 4.33 12.09
C LEU A 205 3.51 3.74 13.22
N ASP A 206 2.49 4.49 13.61
CA ASP A 206 1.39 4.02 14.45
C ASP A 206 0.31 3.31 13.61
N SER A 207 -0.55 2.56 14.30
CA SER A 207 -1.71 1.86 13.76
C SER A 207 -2.64 2.78 12.95
N GLU A 208 -2.92 3.99 13.42
CA GLU A 208 -3.79 4.95 12.71
C GLU A 208 -3.19 5.42 11.37
N GLU A 209 -1.86 5.55 11.28
CA GLU A 209 -1.17 5.88 10.03
C GLU A 209 -1.17 4.69 9.06
N VAL A 210 -0.98 3.48 9.57
CA VAL A 210 -1.01 2.24 8.77
C VAL A 210 -2.41 2.00 8.19
N ASP A 211 -3.46 2.17 8.98
CA ASP A 211 -4.84 2.05 8.50
C ASP A 211 -5.18 3.19 7.50
N SER A 212 -4.67 4.41 7.72
CA SER A 212 -4.82 5.51 6.73
C SER A 212 -4.17 5.17 5.38
N ILE A 213 -2.97 4.58 5.36
CA ILE A 213 -2.29 4.12 4.14
C ILE A 213 -3.10 3.01 3.43
N VAL A 214 -3.69 2.10 4.22
CA VAL A 214 -4.54 1.01 3.71
C VAL A 214 -5.79 1.56 3.04
N ASP A 215 -6.48 2.53 3.65
CA ASP A 215 -7.69 3.13 3.09
C ASP A 215 -7.42 4.03 1.88
N ILE A 216 -6.29 4.74 1.83
CA ILE A 216 -5.82 5.46 0.63
C ILE A 216 -5.66 4.48 -0.55
N VAL A 217 -4.99 3.34 -0.32
CA VAL A 217 -4.73 2.34 -1.37
C VAL A 217 -6.01 1.60 -1.77
N ALA A 218 -6.89 1.26 -0.81
CA ALA A 218 -8.14 0.59 -1.07
C ALA A 218 -9.14 1.48 -1.85
N SER A 219 -9.29 2.74 -1.44
CA SER A 219 -10.20 3.68 -2.11
C SER A 219 -9.77 4.05 -3.53
N ALA A 220 -8.47 4.06 -3.82
CA ALA A 220 -7.93 4.37 -5.14
C ALA A 220 -8.06 3.25 -6.19
N VAL A 221 -8.44 2.03 -5.79
CA VAL A 221 -8.54 0.87 -6.69
C VAL A 221 -9.91 0.22 -6.60
N GLN A 222 -10.70 0.34 -7.68
CA GLN A 222 -12.04 -0.24 -7.78
C GLN A 222 -12.06 -1.73 -7.40
N GLY A 223 -12.91 -2.09 -6.43
CA GLY A 223 -13.07 -3.46 -5.94
C GLY A 223 -11.97 -3.94 -4.98
N LEU A 224 -10.99 -3.11 -4.63
CA LEU A 224 -10.03 -3.41 -3.58
C LEU A 224 -10.64 -3.15 -2.20
N THR A 225 -10.49 -4.11 -1.29
CA THR A 225 -10.93 -3.96 0.10
C THR A 225 -9.70 -3.75 1.01
N PRO A 226 -9.83 -2.99 2.12
CA PRO A 226 -8.75 -2.81 3.11
C PRO A 226 -8.13 -4.14 3.56
N ALA A 227 -8.96 -5.17 3.77
CA ALA A 227 -8.56 -6.52 4.13
C ALA A 227 -7.75 -7.29 3.06
N ARG A 228 -7.38 -6.65 1.94
CA ARG A 228 -6.56 -7.18 0.84
C ARG A 228 -5.36 -6.27 0.50
N VAL A 229 -5.02 -5.33 1.38
CA VAL A 229 -3.82 -4.48 1.31
C VAL A 229 -2.81 -4.95 2.35
N THR A 230 -1.67 -5.48 1.90
CA THR A 230 -0.53 -5.83 2.77
C THR A 230 0.40 -4.63 2.90
N VAL A 231 0.82 -4.27 4.12
CA VAL A 231 1.76 -3.17 4.37
C VAL A 231 2.95 -3.67 5.17
N THR A 232 4.17 -3.38 4.72
CA THR A 232 5.43 -3.88 5.32
C THR A 232 6.49 -2.79 5.37
N ASP A 233 7.23 -2.72 6.47
CA ASP A 233 8.37 -1.82 6.73
C ASP A 233 9.68 -2.30 6.06
N GLN A 234 10.67 -1.42 5.86
CA GLN A 234 11.94 -1.79 5.22
C GLN A 234 12.72 -2.90 5.97
N ASN A 235 12.47 -3.08 7.28
CA ASN A 235 13.09 -4.15 8.06
C ASN A 235 12.36 -5.51 7.92
N GLY A 236 11.34 -5.61 7.06
CA GLY A 236 10.49 -6.79 6.93
C GLY A 236 9.43 -6.93 8.03
N ARG A 237 9.29 -5.94 8.93
CA ARG A 237 8.19 -5.90 9.90
C ARG A 237 6.86 -5.73 9.15
N LEU A 238 5.98 -6.71 9.27
CA LEU A 238 4.62 -6.64 8.78
C LEU A 238 3.83 -5.62 9.62
N LEU A 239 3.20 -4.65 8.96
CA LEU A 239 2.37 -3.61 9.59
C LEU A 239 0.88 -3.90 9.40
N ASN A 240 0.47 -4.37 8.22
CA ASN A 240 -0.85 -4.96 7.97
C ASN A 240 -0.70 -6.21 7.10
N SER A 241 -1.38 -7.31 7.45
CA SER A 241 -1.23 -8.59 6.74
C SER A 241 -1.92 -8.65 5.38
N GLY A 242 -2.88 -7.76 5.07
CA GLY A 242 -3.70 -7.86 3.84
C GLY A 242 -4.44 -9.21 3.70
N SER A 243 -4.60 -9.89 4.83
CA SER A 243 -5.06 -11.27 4.94
C SER A 243 -5.53 -11.48 6.38
N GLN A 244 -6.66 -10.85 6.72
CA GLN A 244 -7.31 -11.10 8.00
C GLN A 244 -8.03 -12.45 7.94
N ASP A 245 -7.31 -13.52 8.27
CA ASP A 245 -7.95 -14.54 9.11
C ASP A 245 -8.37 -13.83 10.39
N SER A 246 -9.67 -13.55 10.48
CA SER A 246 -10.22 -12.59 11.45
C SER A 246 -9.93 -12.97 12.90
N LEU A 247 -9.74 -14.26 13.18
CA LEU A 247 -9.36 -14.77 14.50
C LEU A 247 -7.93 -14.36 14.88
N ALA A 248 -6.97 -14.54 13.98
CA ALA A 248 -5.57 -14.18 14.22
C ALA A 248 -5.35 -12.65 14.27
N ALA A 249 -6.18 -11.87 13.57
CA ALA A 249 -6.17 -10.42 13.67
C ALA A 249 -6.80 -9.91 14.99
N ARG A 250 -7.92 -10.51 15.42
CA ARG A 250 -8.56 -10.21 16.71
C ARG A 250 -7.65 -10.55 17.89
N SER A 251 -7.12 -11.77 17.95
CA SER A 251 -6.22 -12.22 19.02
C SER A 251 -4.98 -11.33 19.19
N ARG A 252 -4.41 -10.80 18.09
CA ARG A 252 -3.33 -9.79 18.19
C ARG A 252 -3.82 -8.48 18.80
N LYS A 253 -4.97 -7.96 18.37
CA LYS A 253 -5.55 -6.71 18.88
C LYS A 253 -6.01 -6.83 20.34
N GLU A 254 -6.52 -7.99 20.74
CA GLU A 254 -6.90 -8.34 22.11
C GLU A 254 -5.66 -8.29 23.03
N TYR A 255 -4.57 -8.97 22.64
CA TYR A 255 -3.29 -8.94 23.36
C TYR A 255 -2.63 -7.54 23.38
N GLU A 256 -2.74 -6.76 22.29
CA GLU A 256 -2.28 -5.36 22.27
C GLU A 256 -3.07 -4.47 23.23
N ILE A 257 -4.36 -4.73 23.42
CA ILE A 257 -5.22 -4.05 24.40
C ILE A 257 -4.86 -4.46 25.83
N GLU A 258 -4.61 -5.76 26.10
CA GLU A 258 -4.12 -6.26 27.39
C GLU A 258 -2.81 -5.56 27.77
N ARG A 259 -1.78 -5.67 26.93
CA ARG A 259 -0.46 -5.06 27.18
C ARG A 259 -0.53 -3.54 27.36
N LYS A 260 -1.40 -2.84 26.62
CA LYS A 260 -1.60 -1.39 26.76
C LYS A 260 -2.23 -1.03 28.11
N ARG A 261 -3.15 -1.85 28.63
CA ARG A 261 -3.75 -1.66 29.95
C ARG A 261 -2.80 -2.04 31.08
N GLU A 262 -2.00 -3.09 30.94
CA GLU A 262 -0.94 -3.45 31.90
C GLU A 262 0.04 -2.29 32.09
N GLN A 263 0.50 -1.68 30.99
CA GLN A 263 1.37 -0.49 31.06
C GLN A 263 0.66 0.69 31.72
N GLU A 264 -0.60 0.98 31.36
CA GLU A 264 -1.40 2.05 31.98
C GLU A 264 -1.58 1.85 33.50
N TYR A 265 -1.70 0.61 33.97
CA TYR A 265 -1.76 0.30 35.40
C TYR A 265 -0.39 0.39 36.08
N LEU A 266 0.69 -0.03 35.41
CA LEU A 266 2.05 0.10 35.93
C LEU A 266 2.45 1.57 36.09
N GLU A 267 2.15 2.42 35.11
CA GLU A 267 2.35 3.88 35.19
C GLU A 267 1.54 4.52 36.34
N LYS A 268 0.33 4.02 36.63
CA LYS A 268 -0.46 4.45 37.80
C LYS A 268 0.17 4.00 39.12
N ILE A 269 0.64 2.75 39.22
CA ILE A 269 1.35 2.25 40.41
C ILE A 269 2.60 3.09 40.66
N ASP A 270 3.38 3.38 39.61
CA ASP A 270 4.57 4.22 39.69
C ASP A 270 4.23 5.64 40.18
N SER A 271 3.15 6.25 39.69
CA SER A 271 2.71 7.58 40.12
C SER A 271 2.37 7.66 41.62
N ILE A 272 1.98 6.55 42.24
CA ILE A 272 1.62 6.43 43.67
C ILE A 272 2.83 6.01 44.50
N MET A 273 3.67 5.10 44.01
CA MET A 273 4.79 4.53 44.74
C MET A 273 6.02 5.43 44.75
N ILE A 274 6.38 6.06 43.62
CA ILE A 274 7.58 6.90 43.51
C ILE A 274 7.64 8.01 44.57
N PRO A 275 6.56 8.77 44.88
CA PRO A 275 6.58 9.77 45.94
C PRO A 275 6.75 9.22 47.36
N VAL A 276 6.42 7.95 47.60
CA VAL A 276 6.39 7.34 48.94
C VAL A 276 7.68 6.57 49.26
N VAL A 277 8.20 5.77 48.30
CA VAL A 277 9.40 4.95 48.51
C VAL A 277 10.63 5.42 47.73
N GLY A 278 10.45 6.30 46.74
CA GLY A 278 11.52 6.81 45.88
C GLY A 278 11.82 5.95 44.64
N LEU A 279 12.40 6.60 43.62
CA LEU A 279 12.82 5.96 42.37
C LEU A 279 13.78 4.79 42.62
N GLY A 280 13.52 3.65 41.97
CA GLY A 280 14.37 2.45 42.05
C GLY A 280 14.41 1.76 43.42
N LYS A 281 13.43 2.02 44.31
CA LYS A 281 13.31 1.36 45.63
C LYS A 281 12.22 0.29 45.72
N TYR A 282 11.51 0.03 44.63
CA TYR A 282 10.51 -1.02 44.50
C TYR A 282 10.60 -1.62 43.09
N THR A 283 9.80 -2.66 42.84
CA THR A 283 9.54 -3.21 41.51
C THR A 283 8.08 -3.65 41.48
N ALA A 284 7.39 -3.35 40.40
CA ALA A 284 6.00 -3.76 40.18
C ALA A 284 5.89 -4.51 38.85
N GLN A 285 4.96 -5.45 38.80
CA GLN A 285 4.53 -6.11 37.57
C GLN A 285 3.01 -6.22 37.63
N VAL A 286 2.36 -5.99 36.49
CA VAL A 286 0.92 -6.17 36.30
C VAL A 286 0.74 -7.31 35.30
N ASP A 287 -0.26 -8.15 35.56
CA ASP A 287 -0.73 -9.24 34.70
C ASP A 287 -2.25 -9.06 34.60
N LEU A 288 -2.80 -8.93 33.39
CA LEU A 288 -4.20 -8.55 33.19
C LEU A 288 -4.90 -9.42 32.14
N THR A 289 -5.65 -10.42 32.60
CA THR A 289 -6.60 -11.15 31.75
C THR A 289 -7.85 -10.30 31.49
N MET A 290 -8.25 -10.14 30.22
CA MET A 290 -9.54 -9.54 29.85
C MET A 290 -10.48 -10.52 29.14
N ASP A 291 -11.76 -10.42 29.47
CA ASP A 291 -12.83 -11.15 28.78
C ASP A 291 -13.37 -10.29 27.63
N PHE A 292 -13.07 -10.72 26.40
CA PHE A 292 -13.52 -10.09 25.16
C PHE A 292 -14.81 -10.73 24.59
N SER A 293 -15.52 -11.55 25.37
CA SER A 293 -16.74 -12.21 24.91
C SER A 293 -17.85 -11.20 24.55
N ALA A 294 -18.43 -11.39 23.37
CA ALA A 294 -19.57 -10.61 22.89
C ALA A 294 -20.85 -11.42 23.11
N VAL A 295 -21.67 -10.99 24.07
CA VAL A 295 -22.98 -11.59 24.34
C VAL A 295 -24.06 -10.76 23.67
N GLU A 296 -24.92 -11.41 22.90
CA GLU A 296 -26.14 -10.80 22.36
C GLU A 296 -27.36 -11.46 22.98
N GLU A 297 -28.18 -10.67 23.69
CA GLU A 297 -29.42 -11.13 24.29
C GLU A 297 -30.61 -10.52 23.55
N THR A 298 -31.47 -11.36 22.98
CA THR A 298 -32.75 -10.95 22.37
C THR A 298 -33.90 -11.49 23.20
N GLN A 299 -34.52 -10.64 24.02
CA GLN A 299 -35.74 -10.99 24.75
C GLN A 299 -36.97 -10.63 23.90
N LYS A 300 -37.84 -11.61 23.69
CA LYS A 300 -39.19 -11.41 23.15
C LYS A 300 -40.22 -11.69 24.23
N ARG A 301 -40.95 -10.66 24.65
CA ARG A 301 -42.00 -10.76 25.68
C ARG A 301 -43.36 -10.57 25.04
N PHE A 302 -44.24 -11.55 25.18
CA PHE A 302 -45.63 -11.49 24.74
C PHE A 302 -46.52 -11.00 25.88
N ASN A 303 -47.53 -10.18 25.58
CA ASN A 303 -48.51 -9.77 26.59
C ASN A 303 -49.68 -10.78 26.65
N PRO A 304 -49.89 -11.51 27.76
CA PRO A 304 -50.99 -12.48 27.87
C PRO A 304 -52.36 -11.82 28.15
N ASP A 305 -52.39 -10.57 28.64
CA ASP A 305 -53.59 -9.94 29.17
C ASP A 305 -54.46 -9.27 28.09
N LEU A 306 -53.90 -9.05 26.88
CA LEU A 306 -54.61 -8.49 25.72
C LEU A 306 -54.50 -9.43 24.49
N PRO A 307 -55.15 -10.61 24.51
CA PRO A 307 -55.19 -11.51 23.35
C PRO A 307 -56.13 -10.95 22.28
N ALA A 308 -55.57 -10.26 21.28
CA ALA A 308 -56.35 -9.68 20.18
C ALA A 308 -56.86 -10.79 19.24
N VAL A 309 -58.18 -11.04 19.24
CA VAL A 309 -58.79 -12.03 18.35
C VAL A 309 -58.71 -11.53 16.90
N ARG A 310 -57.88 -12.17 16.07
CA ARG A 310 -57.74 -11.90 14.64
C ARG A 310 -58.93 -12.46 13.85
N SER A 311 -59.40 -13.65 14.21
CA SER A 311 -60.63 -14.22 13.68
C SER A 311 -61.21 -15.30 14.59
N GLU A 312 -62.53 -15.36 14.65
CA GLU A 312 -63.28 -16.41 15.34
C GLU A 312 -64.26 -17.06 14.35
N THR A 313 -64.24 -18.38 14.28
CA THR A 313 -65.22 -19.18 13.52
C THR A 313 -65.90 -20.12 14.50
N THR A 314 -67.18 -19.87 14.75
CA THR A 314 -68.01 -20.69 15.65
C THR A 314 -69.06 -21.44 14.85
N PHE A 315 -69.09 -22.76 14.99
CA PHE A 315 -70.16 -23.62 14.52
C PHE A 315 -71.03 -24.04 15.72
N GLU A 316 -72.33 -23.77 15.64
CA GLU A 316 -73.32 -24.26 16.59
C GLU A 316 -74.40 -25.05 15.84
N GLU A 317 -74.40 -26.38 16.01
CA GLU A 317 -75.53 -27.24 15.63
C GLU A 317 -76.39 -27.46 16.88
N ASN A 318 -77.63 -26.97 16.86
CA ASN A 318 -78.61 -27.23 17.91
C ASN A 318 -79.78 -28.03 17.33
N ASN A 319 -79.64 -29.36 17.37
CA ASN A 319 -80.65 -30.28 16.86
C ASN A 319 -81.66 -30.62 17.97
N VAL A 320 -82.77 -29.89 17.99
CA VAL A 320 -83.95 -30.19 18.83
C VAL A 320 -84.93 -31.00 17.99
N GLY A 321 -85.10 -32.28 18.34
CA GLY A 321 -85.95 -33.22 17.59
C GLY A 321 -87.42 -32.81 17.55
N GLY A 322 -87.83 -32.17 16.45
CA GLY A 322 -89.22 -31.74 16.23
C GLY A 322 -90.13 -32.87 15.76
N LEU A 323 -91.32 -32.98 16.36
CA LEU A 323 -92.39 -33.87 15.89
C LEU A 323 -92.99 -33.33 14.57
N ALA A 324 -92.61 -33.94 13.45
CA ALA A 324 -93.14 -33.59 12.14
C ALA A 324 -94.58 -34.10 11.96
N VAL A 325 -95.57 -33.25 12.26
CA VAL A 325 -97.00 -33.51 11.99
C VAL A 325 -97.64 -32.30 11.33
N GLY A 326 -98.01 -32.44 10.05
CA GLY A 326 -98.71 -31.41 9.29
C GLY A 326 -99.12 -31.92 7.92
N ILE A 327 -100.39 -32.32 7.77
CA ILE A 327 -100.97 -32.73 6.48
C ILE A 327 -101.61 -31.49 5.83
N PRO A 328 -101.35 -31.19 4.55
CA PRO A 328 -101.94 -30.02 3.90
C PRO A 328 -103.47 -30.10 3.81
N GLY A 329 -104.18 -29.04 4.20
CA GLY A 329 -105.58 -28.81 3.79
C GLY A 329 -106.68 -28.74 4.87
N ALA A 330 -106.37 -28.46 6.15
CA ALA A 330 -107.40 -28.27 7.19
C ALA A 330 -107.20 -26.98 8.02
N LEU A 331 -108.31 -26.29 8.33
CA LEU A 331 -108.31 -25.02 9.07
C LEU A 331 -108.17 -25.25 10.59
N THR A 332 -106.96 -25.09 11.12
CA THR A 332 -106.66 -25.18 12.55
C THR A 332 -106.99 -23.87 13.28
N ASN A 333 -108.26 -23.65 13.62
CA ASN A 333 -108.66 -22.66 14.62
C ASN A 333 -109.88 -23.13 15.44
N GLN A 334 -109.61 -23.78 16.56
CA GLN A 334 -110.60 -24.10 17.58
C GLN A 334 -109.94 -23.91 18.95
N PRO A 335 -110.39 -22.96 19.80
CA PRO A 335 -109.79 -22.73 21.10
C PRO A 335 -110.09 -23.88 22.08
N PRO A 336 -109.17 -24.22 22.99
CA PRO A 336 -109.38 -25.30 23.96
C PRO A 336 -110.45 -24.91 25.00
N VAL A 337 -111.28 -25.88 25.38
CA VAL A 337 -112.23 -25.76 26.49
C VAL A 337 -111.60 -26.10 27.84
N ASN A 338 -112.24 -25.65 28.93
CA ASN A 338 -111.65 -25.61 30.28
C ASN A 338 -111.16 -26.97 30.80
N SER A 339 -110.03 -26.95 31.50
CA SER A 339 -109.54 -28.11 32.28
C SER A 339 -110.31 -28.27 33.57
N ASN A 340 -110.97 -29.41 33.76
CA ASN A 340 -111.34 -29.90 35.08
C ASN A 340 -110.23 -30.83 35.61
N ILE A 341 -109.92 -30.66 36.90
CA ILE A 341 -109.15 -31.55 37.78
C ILE A 341 -110.21 -32.14 38.76
N PRO A 342 -110.06 -33.35 39.37
CA PRO A 342 -108.79 -34.05 39.59
C PRO A 342 -108.76 -35.61 39.64
N GLU A 343 -107.54 -36.10 39.84
CA GLU A 343 -107.15 -37.17 40.80
C GLU A 343 -107.05 -38.68 40.43
N VAL A 344 -106.15 -39.33 41.20
CA VAL A 344 -105.91 -40.77 41.48
C VAL A 344 -105.20 -41.66 40.42
N ALA A 345 -103.90 -41.86 40.70
CA ALA A 345 -103.06 -43.09 40.60
C ALA A 345 -103.10 -44.02 39.36
N GLY A 346 -101.91 -44.33 38.82
CA GLY A 346 -101.73 -45.47 37.90
C GLY A 346 -100.38 -45.52 37.17
N GLN A 347 -99.40 -46.21 37.75
CA GLN A 347 -98.25 -46.87 37.11
C GLN A 347 -98.08 -46.73 35.57
N GLY A 348 -97.03 -46.02 35.10
CA GLY A 348 -96.66 -46.06 33.67
C GLY A 348 -95.46 -45.19 33.24
N ASN A 349 -94.53 -45.83 32.52
CA ASN A 349 -93.52 -45.30 31.59
C ASN A 349 -93.04 -43.84 31.69
N GLY A 350 -91.75 -43.70 32.04
CA GLY A 350 -90.75 -43.11 31.15
C GLY A 350 -90.97 -41.68 30.67
N SER A 351 -90.36 -40.72 31.38
CA SER A 351 -90.09 -39.38 30.83
C SER A 351 -89.14 -39.51 29.62
N GLY A 352 -89.72 -39.48 28.42
CA GLY A 352 -88.99 -39.48 27.16
C GLY A 352 -88.17 -38.20 27.04
N THR A 353 -86.91 -38.24 27.48
CA THR A 353 -85.97 -37.13 27.32
C THR A 353 -85.69 -36.97 25.83
N THR A 354 -86.29 -35.95 25.20
CA THR A 354 -86.02 -35.61 23.79
C THR A 354 -84.52 -35.43 23.61
N PRO A 355 -83.84 -36.22 22.75
CA PRO A 355 -82.40 -36.16 22.59
C PRO A 355 -82.01 -34.91 21.82
N SER A 356 -81.90 -33.78 22.51
CA SER A 356 -81.28 -32.58 21.98
C SER A 356 -79.78 -32.81 21.83
N ARG A 357 -79.27 -32.71 20.60
CA ARG A 357 -77.83 -32.68 20.34
C ARG A 357 -77.42 -31.22 20.12
N VAL A 358 -76.73 -30.67 21.11
CA VAL A 358 -76.00 -29.42 20.96
C VAL A 358 -74.53 -29.77 20.68
N HIS A 359 -74.04 -29.40 19.50
CA HIS A 359 -72.62 -29.45 19.17
C HIS A 359 -72.13 -28.03 18.94
N LYS A 360 -71.09 -27.63 19.69
CA LYS A 360 -70.47 -26.31 19.57
C LYS A 360 -68.97 -26.48 19.38
N GLU A 361 -68.47 -26.00 18.25
CA GLU A 361 -67.06 -25.91 17.92
C GLU A 361 -66.70 -24.43 17.72
N ALA A 362 -65.56 -23.99 18.25
CA ALA A 362 -65.10 -22.61 18.13
C ALA A 362 -63.59 -22.58 17.87
N THR A 363 -63.20 -22.21 16.66
CA THR A 363 -61.79 -21.96 16.30
C THR A 363 -61.52 -20.47 16.44
N ARG A 364 -60.55 -20.11 17.31
CA ARG A 364 -60.12 -18.73 17.55
C ARG A 364 -58.65 -18.56 17.19
N ASN A 365 -58.37 -17.61 16.31
CA ASN A 365 -57.02 -17.18 15.96
C ASN A 365 -56.73 -15.84 16.66
N TYR A 366 -55.55 -15.73 17.25
CA TYR A 366 -55.12 -14.54 18.00
C TYR A 366 -53.89 -13.92 17.34
N GLU A 367 -53.83 -12.59 17.30
CA GLU A 367 -52.58 -11.85 17.23
C GLU A 367 -52.15 -11.48 18.65
N LEU A 368 -50.88 -11.66 18.96
CA LEU A 368 -50.28 -11.27 20.22
C LEU A 368 -49.21 -10.22 19.93
N ASP A 369 -49.35 -9.04 20.53
CA ASP A 369 -48.28 -8.06 20.54
C ASP A 369 -47.06 -8.62 21.29
N TYR A 370 -45.88 -8.41 20.70
CA TYR A 370 -44.61 -8.79 21.29
C TYR A 370 -43.69 -7.57 21.40
N PHE A 371 -43.09 -7.42 22.58
CA PHE A 371 -42.07 -6.41 22.84
C PHE A 371 -40.69 -7.07 22.68
N GLY A 372 -39.80 -6.45 21.91
CA GLY A 372 -38.53 -7.02 21.49
C GLY A 372 -37.35 -6.16 21.92
N ASP A 373 -36.73 -6.50 23.05
CA ASP A 373 -35.51 -5.85 23.52
C ASP A 373 -34.28 -6.61 23.04
N ARG A 374 -33.35 -5.90 22.38
CA ARG A 374 -32.05 -6.42 21.94
C ARG A 374 -30.94 -5.72 22.72
N THR A 375 -30.28 -6.47 23.59
CA THR A 375 -29.17 -5.97 24.43
C THR A 375 -27.86 -6.53 23.90
N GLY A 376 -26.95 -5.64 23.51
CA GLY A 376 -25.61 -5.99 23.05
C GLY A 376 -24.56 -5.66 24.11
N TYR A 377 -23.79 -6.68 24.52
CA TYR A 377 -22.63 -6.51 25.38
C TYR A 377 -21.37 -6.48 24.52
N LEU A 378 -20.65 -5.34 24.52
CA LEU A 378 -19.43 -5.13 23.73
C LEU A 378 -18.32 -4.55 24.61
N SER A 379 -17.34 -5.39 24.97
CA SER A 379 -16.06 -5.01 25.60
C SER A 379 -16.19 -3.91 26.67
N GLY A 380 -16.81 -4.25 27.80
CA GLY A 380 -16.98 -3.38 28.97
C GLY A 380 -18.11 -2.34 28.88
N ASN A 381 -18.51 -1.89 27.69
CA ASN A 381 -19.57 -0.89 27.52
C ASN A 381 -20.93 -1.52 27.17
N ARG A 382 -22.02 -0.97 27.72
CA ARG A 382 -23.40 -1.40 27.47
C ARG A 382 -24.05 -0.56 26.38
N TYR A 383 -24.63 -1.22 25.37
CA TYR A 383 -25.44 -0.57 24.34
C TYR A 383 -26.82 -1.22 24.29
N LEU A 384 -27.85 -0.47 24.70
CA LEU A 384 -29.25 -0.87 24.59
C LEU A 384 -29.88 -0.32 23.30
N HIS A 385 -30.52 -1.21 22.53
CA HIS A 385 -31.34 -0.86 21.39
C HIS A 385 -32.76 -1.40 21.59
N HIS A 386 -33.66 -0.53 22.03
CA HIS A 386 -35.09 -0.83 22.14
C HIS A 386 -35.73 -0.82 20.74
N TYR A 387 -36.49 -1.87 20.42
CA TYR A 387 -37.26 -1.96 19.18
C TYR A 387 -38.74 -2.20 19.48
N LEU A 388 -39.59 -1.32 18.98
CA LEU A 388 -41.04 -1.55 18.96
C LEU A 388 -41.43 -2.03 17.56
N GLY A 389 -41.95 -3.24 17.49
CA GLY A 389 -42.41 -3.86 16.24
C GLY A 389 -43.75 -4.53 16.46
N THR A 390 -44.79 -4.04 15.78
CA THR A 390 -46.10 -4.71 15.70
C THR A 390 -46.16 -5.56 14.43
N SER A 391 -47.25 -6.31 14.22
CA SER A 391 -47.45 -7.13 13.01
C SER A 391 -47.46 -6.34 11.69
N ALA A 392 -47.48 -5.00 11.74
CA ALA A 392 -47.55 -4.11 10.59
C ALA A 392 -46.25 -3.32 10.26
N GLY A 393 -45.21 -3.34 11.11
CA GLY A 393 -43.95 -2.66 10.79
C GLY A 393 -43.00 -2.39 11.96
N TYR A 394 -41.76 -2.00 11.61
CA TYR A 394 -40.71 -1.63 12.57
C TYR A 394 -40.72 -0.14 12.89
N ALA A 395 -40.82 0.22 14.17
CA ALA A 395 -40.60 1.56 14.67
C ALA A 395 -39.27 1.62 15.45
N SER A 396 -38.23 2.17 14.82
CA SER A 396 -36.95 2.45 15.47
C SER A 396 -37.10 3.65 16.41
N ILE A 397 -36.91 3.45 17.72
CA ILE A 397 -36.90 4.54 18.70
C ILE A 397 -35.50 4.64 19.32
N ARG A 398 -34.75 5.64 18.84
CA ARG A 398 -33.59 6.31 19.45
C ARG A 398 -32.69 5.42 20.34
N SER A 399 -31.50 5.09 19.82
CA SER A 399 -30.38 4.65 20.66
C SER A 399 -30.02 5.71 21.69
N ILE A 400 -29.74 5.27 22.93
CA ILE A 400 -29.29 6.11 24.05
C ILE A 400 -28.06 5.43 24.66
N PRO A 401 -26.87 6.05 24.63
CA PRO A 401 -25.72 5.57 25.39
C PRO A 401 -25.90 5.84 26.89
N TYR A 402 -25.30 5.00 27.72
CA TYR A 402 -25.23 5.11 29.19
C TYR A 402 -23.79 5.39 29.64
#